data_AF-A0A7W0UYA6-F1
#
_entry.id   AF-A0A7W0UYA6-F1
#
_cell.length_a   1.000
_cell.length_b   1.000
_cell.length_c   1.000
_cell.angle_alpha   90.00
_cell.angle_beta   90.00
_cell.angle_gamma   90.00
#
_symmetry.space_group_name_H-M   'P 1'
#
loop_
_entity.id
_entity.type
_entity.pdbx_description
1 polymer ?
#
loop_
_entity_poly.entity_id
_entity_poly.type
_entity_poly.pdbx_seq_one_letter_code
_entity_poly.pdbx_strand_id
1 'polypeptide(L)'
;MRRQLPSTPIRFRPDEPWVLPQNAADVWFTTSDGVRLHGWFLTSNKRSPVATVIYFHGNAGNLSHVAWVGRNLASAGFDVLLFDYRGYGRSAGETDGETGLNKDGDAAYEYVVDRRGVRPERLVLYGQSLGTTVAADVASRRACGALILESGLSSAASMAAVVLPWLPRKAYVV
;
A
#
# COMPACT_ATOMS: atom_id res chain seq x y z
N MET A 1 -9.01 13.26 -18.77
CA MET A 1 -10.12 12.94 -17.84
C MET A 1 -9.52 12.37 -16.57
N ARG A 2 -9.76 12.97 -15.39
CA ARG A 2 -9.31 12.42 -14.11
C ARG A 2 -10.16 11.19 -13.78
N ARG A 3 -9.56 9.99 -13.74
CA ARG A 3 -10.25 8.80 -13.23
C ARG A 3 -10.35 8.92 -11.71
N GLN A 4 -11.51 9.35 -11.22
CA GLN A 4 -11.83 9.31 -9.79
C GLN A 4 -12.03 7.85 -9.37
N LEU A 5 -11.38 7.44 -8.28
CA LEU A 5 -11.65 6.15 -7.65
C LEU A 5 -13.02 6.19 -6.98
N PRO A 6 -13.81 5.09 -7.02
CA PRO A 6 -15.22 5.09 -6.62
C PRO A 6 -15.49 5.18 -5.10
N SER A 7 -14.51 5.59 -4.28
CA SER A 7 -14.66 5.52 -2.81
C SER A 7 -13.75 6.48 -2.04
N THR A 8 -14.29 7.01 -0.95
CA THR A 8 -13.64 7.98 -0.06
C THR A 8 -12.53 7.35 0.78
N PRO A 9 -11.33 7.93 0.84
CA PRO A 9 -10.25 7.47 1.72
C PRO A 9 -10.67 7.41 3.19
N ILE A 10 -10.27 6.35 3.90
CA ILE A 10 -10.52 6.27 5.35
C ILE A 10 -9.43 7.05 6.09
N ARG A 11 -9.73 8.31 6.39
CA ARG A 11 -8.89 9.20 7.20
C ARG A 11 -8.81 8.75 8.65
N PHE A 12 -7.74 9.14 9.32
CA PHE A 12 -7.59 8.97 10.77
C PHE A 12 -8.72 9.68 11.51
N ARG A 13 -9.27 8.99 12.50
CA ARG A 13 -10.24 9.54 13.43
C ARG A 13 -9.72 9.40 14.87
N PRO A 14 -9.72 10.48 15.68
CA PRO A 14 -9.21 10.43 17.05
C PRO A 14 -9.93 9.45 17.99
N ASP A 15 -11.19 9.12 17.67
CA ASP A 15 -12.04 8.18 18.41
C ASP A 15 -11.82 6.71 18.01
N GLU A 16 -11.09 6.43 16.93
CA GLU A 16 -10.73 5.08 16.51
C GLU A 16 -9.38 4.65 17.13
N PRO A 17 -9.25 3.39 17.61
CA PRO A 17 -7.99 2.90 18.17
C PRO A 17 -6.82 3.01 17.19
N TRP A 18 -5.81 3.80 17.55
CA TRP A 18 -4.57 3.96 16.78
C TRP A 18 -3.37 3.51 17.59
N VAL A 19 -3.32 2.20 17.84
CA VAL A 19 -2.30 1.60 18.70
C VAL A 19 -1.16 1.08 17.84
N LEU A 20 0.00 1.72 17.99
CA LEU A 20 1.25 1.28 17.38
C LEU A 20 1.59 -0.14 17.89
N PRO A 21 1.86 -1.13 17.01
CA PRO A 21 2.30 -2.46 17.43
C PRO A 21 3.61 -2.39 18.23
N GLN A 22 3.80 -3.29 19.20
CA GLN A 22 4.93 -3.24 20.16
C GLN A 22 6.32 -3.26 19.50
N ASN A 23 6.47 -3.98 18.39
CA ASN A 23 7.71 -4.10 17.61
C ASN A 23 7.74 -3.15 16.39
N ALA A 24 6.88 -2.13 16.37
CA ALA A 24 6.78 -1.16 15.29
C ALA A 24 7.44 0.16 15.65
N ALA A 25 8.09 0.78 14.66
CA ALA A 25 8.43 2.19 14.69
C ALA A 25 7.39 2.99 13.90
N ASP A 26 7.00 4.14 14.44
CA ASP A 26 6.21 5.15 13.72
C ASP A 26 7.13 5.89 12.73
N VAL A 27 6.79 5.87 11.44
CA VAL A 27 7.69 6.36 10.38
C VAL A 27 6.97 7.30 9.42
N TRP A 28 7.76 8.20 8.83
CA TRP A 28 7.28 9.21 7.90
C TRP A 28 8.23 9.32 6.72
N PHE A 29 7.66 9.43 5.52
CA PHE A 29 8.39 9.63 4.28
C PHE A 29 7.60 10.53 3.35
N THR A 30 8.27 11.05 2.32
CA THR A 30 7.72 12.09 1.46
C THR A 30 7.78 11.62 0.01
N THR A 31 6.68 11.82 -0.71
CA THR A 31 6.60 11.53 -2.14
C THR A 31 7.41 12.53 -2.97
N SER A 32 7.67 12.20 -4.23
CA SER A 32 8.33 13.09 -5.19
C SER A 32 7.59 14.40 -5.44
N ASP A 33 6.28 14.44 -5.18
CA ASP A 33 5.44 15.65 -5.23
C ASP A 33 5.20 16.32 -3.87
N GLY A 34 5.96 15.95 -2.83
CA GLY A 34 5.98 16.65 -1.55
C GLY A 34 4.90 16.24 -0.54
N VAL A 35 4.13 15.19 -0.81
CA VAL A 35 3.12 14.68 0.13
C VAL A 35 3.78 13.86 1.22
N ARG A 36 3.49 14.19 2.48
CA ARG A 36 4.00 13.45 3.64
C ARG A 36 3.11 12.25 3.94
N LEU A 37 3.68 11.05 3.85
CA LEU A 37 3.02 9.78 4.13
C LEU A 37 3.41 9.24 5.49
N HIS A 38 2.45 8.60 6.15
CA HIS A 38 2.60 7.95 7.45
C HIS A 38 2.68 6.44 7.28
N GLY A 39 3.52 5.80 8.10
CA GLY A 39 3.65 4.36 8.10
C GLY A 39 4.07 3.80 9.46
N TRP A 40 3.96 2.49 9.57
CA TRP A 40 4.52 1.70 10.65
C TRP A 40 5.52 0.70 10.07
N PHE A 41 6.74 0.73 10.59
CA PHE A 41 7.75 -0.25 10.25
C PHE A 41 7.90 -1.26 11.38
N LEU A 42 7.42 -2.48 11.16
CA LEU A 42 7.53 -3.59 12.10
C LEU A 42 8.80 -4.36 11.84
N THR A 43 9.55 -4.68 12.90
CA THR A 43 10.70 -5.58 12.81
C THR A 43 10.28 -7.03 13.03
N SER A 44 10.93 -7.95 12.31
CA SER A 44 10.74 -9.38 12.48
C SER A 44 10.99 -9.83 13.91
N ASN A 45 10.18 -10.79 14.39
CA ASN A 45 10.39 -11.43 15.70
C ASN A 45 11.55 -12.45 15.67
N LYS A 46 12.18 -12.66 14.51
CA LYS A 46 13.36 -13.53 14.34
C LYS A 46 14.64 -12.69 14.27
N ARG A 47 15.75 -13.24 14.77
CA ARG A 47 17.07 -12.57 14.78
C ARG A 47 17.53 -12.09 13.41
N SER A 48 17.12 -12.78 12.34
CA SER A 48 17.38 -12.36 10.97
C SER A 48 16.07 -12.45 10.19
N PRO A 49 15.55 -11.32 9.67
CA PRO A 49 14.34 -11.34 8.86
C PRO A 49 14.58 -12.15 7.58
N VAL A 50 13.55 -12.79 7.04
CA VAL A 50 13.59 -13.53 5.77
C VAL A 50 13.66 -12.56 4.59
N ALA A 51 12.78 -11.57 4.61
CA ALA A 51 12.67 -10.49 3.64
C ALA A 51 11.98 -9.30 4.32
N THR A 52 11.91 -8.17 3.62
CA THR A 52 11.07 -7.03 4.01
C THR A 52 9.85 -6.98 3.11
N VAL A 53 8.66 -6.84 3.68
CA VAL A 53 7.39 -6.72 2.96
C VAL A 53 6.96 -5.26 2.97
N ILE A 54 6.62 -4.70 1.81
CA ILE A 54 5.81 -3.48 1.73
C ILE A 54 4.37 -3.93 1.50
N TYR A 55 3.49 -3.59 2.42
CA TYR A 55 2.07 -3.90 2.32
C TYR A 55 1.29 -2.70 1.78
N PHE A 56 0.71 -2.90 0.60
CA PHE A 56 -0.16 -1.97 -0.10
C PHE A 56 -1.61 -2.34 0.23
N HIS A 57 -2.24 -1.60 1.14
CA HIS A 57 -3.58 -1.95 1.65
C HIS A 57 -4.70 -1.67 0.64
N GLY A 58 -5.87 -2.27 0.87
CA GLY A 58 -7.07 -2.01 0.08
C GLY A 58 -7.73 -0.66 0.39
N ASN A 59 -8.66 -0.23 -0.46
CA ASN A 59 -9.34 1.06 -0.34
C ASN A 59 -10.12 1.24 0.97
N ALA A 60 -10.67 0.17 1.54
CA ALA A 60 -11.55 0.26 2.71
C ALA A 60 -10.80 0.20 4.06
N GLY A 61 -9.54 0.63 4.12
CA GLY A 61 -8.72 0.54 5.31
C GLY A 61 -7.68 1.65 5.43
N ASN A 62 -7.01 1.66 6.57
CA ASN A 62 -5.82 2.44 6.88
C ASN A 62 -4.97 1.60 7.87
N LEU A 63 -3.84 2.13 8.36
CA LEU A 63 -2.92 1.42 9.25
C LEU A 63 -3.58 0.72 10.44
N SER A 64 -4.53 1.34 11.14
CA SER A 64 -5.16 0.71 12.32
C SER A 64 -5.93 -0.55 11.95
N HIS A 65 -6.59 -0.54 10.79
CA HIS A 65 -7.37 -1.67 10.27
C HIS A 65 -6.50 -2.84 9.78
N VAL A 66 -5.29 -2.56 9.30
CA VAL A 66 -4.37 -3.58 8.75
C VAL A 66 -3.19 -3.91 9.67
N ALA A 67 -3.18 -3.36 10.88
CA ALA A 67 -2.14 -3.60 11.90
C ALA A 67 -1.89 -5.10 12.15
N TRP A 68 -2.97 -5.90 12.12
CA TRP A 68 -2.91 -7.34 12.33
C TRP A 68 -2.14 -8.07 11.23
N VAL A 69 -2.17 -7.58 9.99
CA VAL A 69 -1.39 -8.14 8.87
C VAL A 69 0.10 -7.99 9.16
N GLY A 70 0.52 -6.79 9.55
CA GLY A 70 1.91 -6.53 9.93
C GLY A 70 2.37 -7.41 11.08
N ARG A 71 1.55 -7.58 12.14
CA ARG A 71 1.88 -8.46 13.27
C ARG A 71 2.06 -9.92 12.85
N ASN A 72 1.19 -10.42 11.98
CA ASN A 72 1.26 -11.81 11.49
C ASN A 72 2.51 -12.03 10.64
N LEU A 73 2.83 -11.11 9.74
CA LEU A 73 4.04 -11.16 8.91
C LEU A 73 5.32 -11.03 9.76
N ALA A 74 5.35 -10.12 10.74
CA ALA A 74 6.46 -9.99 11.66
C ALA A 74 6.70 -11.27 12.49
N SER A 75 5.61 -11.92 12.93
CA SER A 75 5.66 -13.20 13.63
C SER A 75 6.15 -14.34 12.72
N ALA A 76 5.83 -14.29 11.42
CA ALA A 76 6.32 -15.24 10.43
C ALA A 76 7.81 -15.05 10.09
N GLY A 77 8.39 -13.90 10.43
CA GLY A 77 9.82 -13.62 10.29
C GLY A 77 10.18 -12.55 9.26
N PHE A 78 9.23 -11.70 8.88
CA PHE A 78 9.46 -10.61 7.92
C PHE A 78 9.58 -9.26 8.63
N ASP A 79 10.41 -8.38 8.12
CA ASP A 79 10.22 -6.95 8.40
C ASP A 79 9.04 -6.45 7.56
N VAL A 80 8.28 -5.47 8.04
CA VAL A 80 7.07 -5.02 7.34
C VAL A 80 6.97 -3.51 7.37
N LEU A 81 6.86 -2.89 6.21
CA LEU A 81 6.31 -1.54 6.09
C LEU A 81 4.82 -1.64 5.81
N LEU A 82 4.02 -1.21 6.79
CA LEU A 82 2.65 -0.78 6.55
C LEU A 82 2.68 0.73 6.32
N PHE A 83 1.92 1.26 5.37
CA PHE A 83 1.79 2.71 5.19
C PHE A 83 0.40 3.10 4.70
N ASP A 84 0.01 4.34 4.95
CA ASP A 84 -1.21 4.94 4.40
C ASP A 84 -0.89 5.75 3.15
N TYR A 85 -1.68 5.60 2.09
CA TYR A 85 -1.62 6.47 0.92
C TYR A 85 -1.99 7.92 1.24
N ARG A 86 -1.74 8.86 0.32
CA ARG A 86 -2.20 10.24 0.45
C ARG A 86 -3.70 10.29 0.72
N GLY A 87 -4.10 11.08 1.72
CA GLY A 87 -5.48 11.18 2.16
C GLY A 87 -6.02 10.02 3.00
N TYR A 88 -5.26 8.95 3.25
CA TYR A 88 -5.61 7.86 4.18
C TYR A 88 -4.97 8.06 5.55
N GLY A 89 -5.63 7.55 6.59
CA GLY A 89 -5.12 7.56 7.96
C GLY A 89 -4.51 8.91 8.34
N ARG A 90 -3.23 8.92 8.72
CA ARG A 90 -2.50 10.16 9.09
C ARG A 90 -1.65 10.74 7.96
N SER A 91 -1.66 10.15 6.78
CA SER A 91 -1.00 10.70 5.60
C SER A 91 -1.66 12.01 5.16
N ALA A 92 -0.84 12.95 4.71
CA ALA A 92 -1.29 14.24 4.23
C ALA A 92 -1.98 14.14 2.85
N GLY A 93 -2.49 15.27 2.36
CA GLY A 93 -3.04 15.39 1.02
C GLY A 93 -4.41 14.76 0.82
N GLU A 94 -4.75 14.58 -0.45
CA GLU A 94 -6.01 14.00 -0.93
C GLU A 94 -5.72 13.04 -2.09
N THR A 95 -6.58 12.04 -2.24
CA THR A 95 -6.51 11.14 -3.39
C THR A 95 -6.91 11.88 -4.68
N ASP A 96 -6.00 11.92 -5.65
CA ASP A 96 -6.17 12.56 -6.95
C ASP A 96 -6.22 11.56 -8.12
N GLY A 97 -6.27 10.26 -7.80
CA GLY A 97 -6.39 9.15 -8.75
C GLY A 97 -5.16 8.24 -8.75
N GLU A 98 -5.02 7.46 -9.81
CA GLU A 98 -3.96 6.45 -9.96
C GLU A 98 -2.56 7.08 -9.93
N THR A 99 -2.37 8.24 -10.55
CA THR A 99 -1.06 8.91 -10.58
C THR A 99 -0.53 9.25 -9.19
N GLY A 100 -1.39 9.69 -8.26
CA GLY A 100 -0.95 9.96 -6.89
C GLY A 100 -0.63 8.69 -6.13
N LEU A 101 -1.46 7.65 -6.26
CA LEU A 101 -1.21 6.36 -5.60
C LEU A 101 0.09 5.71 -6.08
N ASN A 102 0.42 5.82 -7.37
CA ASN A 102 1.69 5.30 -7.90
C ASN A 102 2.89 6.04 -7.29
N LYS A 103 2.81 7.36 -7.13
CA LYS A 103 3.85 8.14 -6.41
C LYS A 103 3.96 7.76 -4.95
N ASP A 104 2.85 7.43 -4.30
CA ASP A 104 2.86 6.97 -2.91
C ASP A 104 3.55 5.60 -2.79
N GLY A 105 3.30 4.72 -3.75
CA GLY A 105 3.98 3.43 -3.84
C GLY A 105 5.48 3.55 -4.11
N ASP A 106 5.88 4.46 -5.00
CA ASP A 106 7.29 4.78 -5.25
C ASP A 106 7.97 5.29 -3.97
N ALA A 107 7.32 6.18 -3.22
CA ALA A 107 7.86 6.72 -1.98
C ALA A 107 8.04 5.64 -0.89
N ALA A 108 7.10 4.69 -0.80
CA ALA A 108 7.21 3.55 0.11
C ALA A 108 8.37 2.62 -0.29
N TYR A 109 8.53 2.36 -1.59
CA TYR A 109 9.64 1.58 -2.13
C TYR A 109 10.99 2.24 -1.81
N GLU A 110 11.14 3.53 -2.13
CA GLU A 110 12.37 4.32 -1.88
C GLU A 110 12.69 4.42 -0.39
N TYR A 111 11.67 4.54 0.47
CA TYR A 111 11.87 4.48 1.91
C TYR A 111 12.53 3.16 2.35
N VAL A 112 12.07 2.02 1.83
CA VAL A 112 12.60 0.71 2.22
C VAL A 112 13.96 0.42 1.59
N VAL A 113 14.14 0.72 0.30
CA VAL A 113 15.39 0.43 -0.39
C VAL A 113 16.49 1.41 0.00
N ASP A 114 16.21 2.71 -0.10
CA ASP A 114 17.26 3.74 0.03
C ASP A 114 17.51 4.12 1.49
N ARG A 115 16.45 4.28 2.30
CA ARG A 115 16.62 4.69 3.71
C ARG A 115 16.84 3.51 4.65
N ARG A 116 16.24 2.35 4.39
CA ARG A 116 16.44 1.14 5.21
C ARG A 116 17.51 0.20 4.67
N GLY A 117 18.05 0.47 3.47
CA GLY A 117 19.14 -0.32 2.89
C GLY A 117 18.73 -1.74 2.52
N VAL A 118 17.43 -1.98 2.29
CA VAL A 118 16.94 -3.31 1.90
C VAL A 118 17.27 -3.53 0.44
N ARG A 119 18.00 -4.61 0.14
CA ARG A 119 18.30 -4.98 -1.24
C ARG A 119 17.01 -5.40 -1.96
N PRO A 120 16.78 -4.99 -3.22
CA PRO A 120 15.57 -5.32 -3.97
C PRO A 120 15.23 -6.82 -4.01
N GLU A 121 16.23 -7.71 -4.05
CA GLU A 121 16.03 -9.17 -4.09
C GLU A 121 15.45 -9.72 -2.78
N ARG A 122 15.52 -8.94 -1.69
CA ARG A 122 14.94 -9.26 -0.38
C ARG A 122 13.66 -8.46 -0.10
N LEU A 123 13.12 -7.78 -1.10
CA LEU A 123 11.90 -7.00 -0.99
C LEU A 123 10.72 -7.79 -1.57
N VAL A 124 9.63 -7.84 -0.82
CA VAL A 124 8.34 -8.40 -1.26
C VAL A 124 7.33 -7.27 -1.34
N LEU A 125 6.72 -7.09 -2.50
CA LEU A 125 5.62 -6.15 -2.69
C LEU A 125 4.31 -6.92 -2.53
N TYR A 126 3.51 -6.59 -1.53
CA TYR A 126 2.25 -7.28 -1.25
C TYR A 126 1.10 -6.28 -1.37
N GLY A 127 0.31 -6.40 -2.42
CA GLY A 127 -0.93 -5.64 -2.58
C GLY A 127 -2.20 -6.42 -2.25
N GLN A 128 -3.17 -5.73 -1.64
CA GLN A 128 -4.53 -6.22 -1.41
C GLN A 128 -5.55 -5.30 -2.08
N SER A 129 -6.48 -5.85 -2.88
CA SER A 129 -7.54 -5.08 -3.55
C SER A 129 -6.97 -3.87 -4.31
N LEU A 130 -7.30 -2.61 -3.95
CA LEU A 130 -6.69 -1.40 -4.53
C LEU A 130 -5.15 -1.45 -4.52
N GLY A 131 -4.55 -1.92 -3.43
CA GLY A 131 -3.10 -1.99 -3.32
C GLY A 131 -2.45 -2.92 -4.33
N THR A 132 -3.19 -3.85 -4.95
CA THR A 132 -2.66 -4.69 -6.05
C THR A 132 -2.25 -3.88 -7.26
N THR A 133 -2.98 -2.82 -7.60
CA THR A 133 -2.65 -1.98 -8.77
C THR A 133 -1.37 -1.18 -8.50
N VAL A 134 -1.24 -0.64 -7.28
CA VAL A 134 -0.06 0.13 -6.86
C VAL A 134 1.17 -0.78 -6.76
N ALA A 135 1.04 -1.96 -6.14
CA ALA A 135 2.14 -2.92 -6.03
C ALA A 135 2.61 -3.40 -7.41
N ALA A 136 1.68 -3.68 -8.33
CA ALA A 136 2.01 -4.08 -9.70
C ALA A 136 2.68 -2.96 -10.50
N ASP A 137 2.22 -1.72 -10.38
CA ASP A 137 2.85 -0.55 -11.03
C ASP A 137 4.31 -0.39 -10.58
N VAL A 138 4.57 -0.43 -9.27
CA VAL A 138 5.94 -0.37 -8.73
C VAL A 138 6.78 -1.55 -9.24
N ALA A 139 6.26 -2.78 -9.16
CA ALA A 139 6.96 -3.98 -9.61
C ALA A 139 7.28 -3.98 -11.12
N SER A 140 6.47 -3.30 -11.94
CA SER A 140 6.71 -3.19 -13.38
C SER A 140 7.89 -2.29 -13.75
N ARG A 141 8.30 -1.40 -12.83
CA ARG A 141 9.36 -0.40 -13.03
C ARG A 141 10.57 -0.59 -12.14
N ARG A 142 10.43 -1.33 -11.03
CA ARG A 142 11.45 -1.52 -9.99
C ARG A 142 11.64 -3.01 -9.70
N ALA A 143 12.88 -3.41 -9.42
CA ALA A 143 13.18 -4.79 -9.05
C ALA A 143 12.57 -5.14 -7.69
N CYS A 144 12.09 -6.37 -7.53
CA CYS A 144 11.70 -6.94 -6.25
C CYS A 144 11.95 -8.45 -6.26
N GLY A 145 12.12 -9.05 -5.08
CA GLY A 145 12.28 -10.49 -4.93
C GLY A 145 10.98 -11.26 -5.15
N ALA A 146 9.84 -10.64 -4.84
CA ALA A 146 8.52 -11.20 -5.12
C ALA A 146 7.43 -10.12 -5.17
N LEU A 147 6.36 -10.43 -5.91
CA LEU A 147 5.10 -9.69 -5.95
C LEU A 147 3.95 -10.62 -5.53
N ILE A 148 3.15 -10.20 -4.55
CA ILE A 148 1.95 -10.88 -4.08
C ILE A 148 0.76 -9.99 -4.37
N LEU A 149 -0.22 -10.50 -5.12
CA LEU A 149 -1.47 -9.82 -5.44
C LEU A 149 -2.63 -10.59 -4.80
N GLU A 150 -3.19 -10.07 -3.72
CA GLU A 150 -4.30 -10.69 -3.00
C GLU A 150 -5.63 -10.00 -3.34
N SER A 151 -6.62 -10.81 -3.72
CA SER A 151 -7.99 -10.32 -4.02
C SER A 151 -7.98 -9.10 -4.95
N GLY A 152 -7.04 -9.12 -5.91
CA GLY A 152 -6.82 -8.05 -6.87
C GLY A 152 -7.84 -8.05 -7.99
N LEU A 153 -7.88 -6.94 -8.72
CA LEU A 153 -8.72 -6.82 -9.90
C LEU A 153 -8.05 -7.56 -11.06
N SER A 154 -8.77 -8.46 -11.72
CA SER A 154 -8.28 -9.07 -12.97
C SER A 154 -8.04 -8.00 -14.04
N SER A 155 -8.85 -6.93 -14.03
CA SER A 155 -8.63 -5.68 -14.77
C SER A 155 -9.62 -4.60 -14.30
N ALA A 156 -9.34 -3.32 -14.60
CA ALA A 156 -10.29 -2.22 -14.37
C ALA A 156 -11.62 -2.43 -15.13
N ALA A 157 -11.56 -3.01 -16.33
CA ALA A 157 -12.74 -3.37 -17.11
C ALA A 157 -13.57 -4.48 -16.44
N SER A 158 -12.92 -5.43 -15.75
CA SER A 158 -13.62 -6.48 -15.00
C SER A 158 -14.38 -5.90 -13.81
N MET A 159 -13.81 -4.91 -13.11
CA MET A 159 -14.52 -4.18 -12.05
C MET A 159 -15.69 -3.38 -12.59
N ALA A 160 -15.49 -2.66 -13.69
CA ALA A 160 -16.56 -1.88 -14.28
C ALA A 160 -17.75 -2.77 -14.70
N ALA A 161 -17.49 -3.98 -15.19
CA ALA A 161 -18.54 -4.95 -15.52
C ALA A 161 -19.33 -5.44 -14.30
N VAL A 162 -18.72 -5.47 -13.11
CA VAL A 162 -19.37 -5.89 -11.86
C VAL A 162 -20.13 -4.73 -11.19
N VAL A 163 -19.50 -3.55 -11.13
CA VAL A 163 -20.04 -2.38 -10.42
C VAL A 163 -21.05 -1.61 -11.27
N LEU A 164 -20.93 -1.67 -12.60
CA LEU A 164 -21.80 -0.98 -13.56
C LEU A 164 -22.34 -1.96 -14.61
N PRO A 165 -23.12 -2.99 -14.21
CA PRO A 165 -23.51 -4.08 -15.11
C PRO A 165 -24.41 -3.64 -16.26
N TRP A 166 -25.07 -2.47 -16.15
CA TRP A 166 -25.93 -1.89 -17.19
C TRP A 166 -25.17 -1.08 -18.25
N LEU A 167 -23.87 -0.82 -18.08
CA LEU A 167 -23.08 -0.06 -19.06
C LEU A 167 -22.31 -1.01 -20.00
N PRO A 168 -22.32 -0.77 -21.33
CA PRO A 168 -21.74 -1.70 -22.29
C PRO A 168 -20.24 -1.84 -22.08
N ARG A 169 -19.71 -3.08 -22.14
CA ARG A 169 -18.29 -3.42 -21.85
C ARG A 169 -17.27 -2.57 -22.63
N LYS A 170 -17.64 -2.11 -23.84
CA LYS A 170 -16.83 -1.20 -24.67
C LYS A 170 -16.60 0.19 -24.06
N ALA A 171 -17.35 0.58 -23.03
CA ALA A 171 -17.20 1.87 -22.35
C ALA A 171 -16.05 1.90 -21.33
N TYR A 172 -15.47 0.75 -20.97
CA TYR A 172 -14.44 0.65 -19.90
C TYR A 172 -13.20 -0.16 -20.28
N VAL A 173 -13.15 -0.74 -21.47
CA VAL A 173 -11.90 -1.25 -22.05
C VAL A 173 -11.22 -0.08 -22.73
N VAL A 174 -10.14 0.41 -22.12
CA VAL A 174 -9.16 1.35 -22.71
C VAL A 174 -7.85 0.60 -22.82
#